data_AF-A0A554LDV2-F1
#
_entry.id   AF-A0A554LDV2-F1
#
_cell.length_a   1.000
_cell.length_b   1.000
_cell.length_c   1.000
_cell.angle_alpha   90.00
_cell.angle_beta   90.00
_cell.angle_gamma   90.00
#
_symmetry.space_group_name_H-M   'P 1'
#
loop_
_entity.id
_entity.type
_entity.pdbx_description
1 polymer ?
#
loop_
_entity_poly.entity_id
_entity_poly.type
_entity_poly.pdbx_seq_one_letter_code
_entity_poly.pdbx_strand_id
1 'polypeptide(L)'
;MPKTYQPAGVGMTPSKTKLGKFIRVRRLELNLRQVPLSKLIGVGGNNIGMIETGKRKYLNDSQLVRLAKALQCDVEELRKRMPVKHIAQPNTELGKLIRSRREELGLTLKGFAKKMRMTPQQAKRLEVKKSPQITYYSLVTKLAKVLNLEPSALIRFVRGARKSTASELGLLIRNRRKELVMSISQLAGKLDVSRQYVNRVEFGQCSLSENDDMIERLAKVLKLDVNNLQAVRPIRKRMDTVNPLGEFLAAKRLELRLTQREIAERVDIHCNAVSRIERGWFHPNPNLLDKLAKVLDCQVPPELIPPPREHGNSHKPRGSGTRTFQ
;
A
#
# COMPACT_ATOMS: atom_id res chain seq x y z
N MET A 1 -40.47 19.77 -48.99
CA MET A 1 -41.39 19.12 -48.04
C MET A 1 -41.30 19.84 -46.69
N PRO A 2 -42.30 20.64 -46.29
CA PRO A 2 -42.30 21.27 -44.96
C PRO A 2 -42.32 20.18 -43.89
N LYS A 3 -41.43 20.27 -42.88
CA LYS A 3 -41.41 19.35 -41.73
C LYS A 3 -42.78 19.38 -41.06
N THR A 4 -43.54 18.29 -41.20
CA THR A 4 -44.82 18.12 -40.53
C THR A 4 -44.64 18.34 -39.03
N TYR A 5 -45.39 19.29 -38.49
CA TYR A 5 -45.33 19.65 -37.07
C TYR A 5 -45.89 18.47 -36.26
N GLN A 6 -45.01 17.62 -35.73
CA GLN A 6 -45.45 16.55 -34.84
C GLN A 6 -45.93 17.17 -33.52
N PRO A 7 -47.14 16.82 -33.05
CA PRO A 7 -47.63 17.29 -31.77
C PRO A 7 -46.71 16.79 -30.65
N ALA A 8 -46.58 17.59 -29.59
CA ALA A 8 -45.78 17.19 -28.44
C ALA A 8 -46.39 15.90 -27.83
N GLY A 9 -45.63 14.80 -27.79
CA GLY A 9 -46.11 13.56 -27.14
C GLY A 9 -45.97 12.26 -27.96
N VAL A 10 -45.79 12.34 -29.27
CA VAL A 10 -45.83 11.15 -30.16
C VAL A 10 -44.64 10.21 -29.92
N GLY A 11 -44.90 8.91 -29.79
CA GLY A 11 -43.87 7.85 -29.66
C GLY A 11 -43.12 7.79 -28.32
N MET A 12 -43.66 8.42 -27.25
CA MET A 12 -42.93 8.53 -25.98
C MET A 12 -42.96 7.26 -25.12
N THR A 13 -41.79 6.83 -24.64
CA THR A 13 -41.66 5.72 -23.67
C THR A 13 -42.44 6.00 -22.38
N PRO A 14 -43.24 5.07 -21.85
CA PRO A 14 -44.00 5.25 -20.61
C PRO A 14 -43.08 5.50 -19.40
N SER A 15 -43.56 6.28 -18.44
CA SER A 15 -42.79 6.63 -17.25
C SER A 15 -42.79 5.51 -16.20
N LYS A 16 -41.62 5.24 -15.62
CA LYS A 16 -41.45 4.32 -14.50
C LYS A 16 -41.76 4.92 -13.12
N THR A 17 -42.06 6.23 -13.03
CA THR A 17 -42.25 6.92 -11.74
C THR A 17 -43.55 7.74 -11.73
N LYS A 18 -44.21 7.86 -10.57
CA LYS A 18 -45.42 8.71 -10.41
C LYS A 18 -45.12 10.17 -10.76
N LEU A 19 -43.99 10.69 -10.29
CA LEU A 19 -43.49 12.03 -10.64
C LEU A 19 -43.34 12.24 -12.16
N GLY A 20 -42.67 11.31 -12.85
CA GLY A 20 -42.44 11.44 -14.30
C GLY A 20 -43.72 11.37 -15.11
N LYS A 21 -44.72 10.56 -14.69
CA LYS A 21 -46.06 10.56 -15.30
C LYS A 21 -46.73 11.92 -15.14
N PHE A 22 -46.75 12.44 -13.91
CA PHE A 22 -47.39 13.73 -13.61
C PHE A 22 -46.75 14.89 -14.39
N ILE A 23 -45.42 15.00 -14.37
CA ILE A 23 -44.69 16.06 -15.09
C ILE A 23 -45.00 15.99 -16.59
N ARG A 24 -45.06 14.79 -17.18
CA ARG A 24 -45.36 14.65 -18.60
C ARG A 24 -46.77 15.14 -18.92
N VAL A 25 -47.77 14.65 -18.18
CA VAL A 25 -49.18 15.04 -18.37
C VAL A 25 -49.31 16.55 -18.25
N ARG A 26 -48.82 17.12 -17.15
CA ARG A 26 -48.90 18.56 -16.90
C ARG A 26 -48.16 19.40 -17.94
N ARG A 27 -47.00 18.94 -18.42
CA ARG A 27 -46.26 19.60 -19.48
C ARG A 27 -47.05 19.63 -20.79
N LEU A 28 -47.72 18.52 -21.14
CA LEU A 28 -48.53 18.42 -22.36
C LEU A 28 -49.80 19.27 -22.27
N GLU A 29 -50.46 19.31 -21.12
CA GLU A 29 -51.59 20.23 -20.87
C GLU A 29 -51.21 21.70 -21.10
N LEU A 30 -50.00 22.09 -20.67
CA LEU A 30 -49.46 23.44 -20.86
C LEU A 30 -48.85 23.67 -22.25
N ASN A 31 -48.97 22.71 -23.18
CA ASN A 31 -48.35 22.74 -24.52
C ASN A 31 -46.84 23.02 -24.52
N LEU A 32 -46.14 22.63 -23.45
CA LEU A 32 -44.72 22.87 -23.27
C LEU A 32 -43.88 21.78 -23.93
N ARG A 33 -42.82 22.16 -24.65
CA ARG A 33 -41.81 21.21 -25.12
C ARG A 33 -40.75 20.95 -24.04
N GLN A 34 -40.11 19.79 -24.09
CA GLN A 34 -39.09 19.40 -23.10
C GLN A 34 -37.90 20.37 -23.05
N VAL A 35 -37.45 20.89 -24.20
CA VAL A 35 -36.31 21.81 -24.30
C VAL A 35 -36.61 23.17 -23.66
N PRO A 36 -37.72 23.87 -23.98
CA PRO A 36 -38.12 25.08 -23.24
C PRO A 36 -38.25 24.86 -21.73
N LEU A 37 -38.91 23.77 -21.31
CA LEU A 37 -39.06 23.46 -19.88
C LEU A 37 -37.69 23.25 -19.19
N SER A 38 -36.75 22.59 -19.87
CA SER A 38 -35.40 22.39 -19.34
C SER A 38 -34.66 23.71 -19.10
N LYS A 39 -34.84 24.70 -19.98
CA LYS A 39 -34.27 26.05 -19.83
C LYS A 39 -34.87 26.78 -18.64
N LEU A 40 -36.20 26.72 -18.47
CA LEU A 40 -36.90 27.33 -17.33
C LEU A 40 -36.44 26.77 -15.97
N ILE A 41 -36.11 25.47 -15.92
CA ILE A 41 -35.64 24.81 -14.69
C ILE A 41 -34.12 24.91 -14.53
N GLY A 42 -33.40 25.43 -15.54
CA GLY A 42 -31.94 25.51 -15.54
C GLY A 42 -31.26 24.13 -15.50
N VAL A 43 -31.78 23.18 -16.28
CA VAL A 43 -31.22 21.83 -16.42
C VAL A 43 -30.93 21.55 -17.89
N GLY A 44 -29.93 20.70 -18.19
CA GLY A 44 -29.63 20.30 -19.57
C GLY A 44 -30.83 19.65 -20.28
N GLY A 45 -30.94 19.86 -21.60
CA GLY A 45 -32.12 19.53 -22.42
C GLY A 45 -32.69 18.12 -22.25
N ASN A 46 -31.83 17.13 -22.07
CA ASN A 46 -32.24 15.72 -21.95
C ASN A 46 -32.78 15.37 -20.55
N ASN A 47 -32.63 16.24 -19.55
CA ASN A 47 -33.01 15.92 -18.17
C ASN A 47 -34.52 15.76 -18.02
N ILE A 48 -35.33 16.57 -18.71
CA ILE A 48 -36.80 16.45 -18.65
C ILE A 48 -37.24 15.10 -19.22
N GLY A 49 -36.71 14.69 -20.37
CA GLY A 49 -36.97 13.36 -20.92
C GLY A 49 -36.52 12.23 -19.97
N MET A 50 -35.38 12.37 -19.29
CA MET A 50 -34.94 11.40 -18.28
C MET A 50 -35.85 11.34 -17.06
N ILE A 51 -36.42 12.47 -16.61
CA ILE A 51 -37.37 12.52 -15.51
C ILE A 51 -38.69 11.88 -15.93
N GLU A 52 -39.22 12.27 -17.10
CA GLU A 52 -40.46 11.74 -17.64
C GLU A 52 -40.39 10.25 -17.94
N THR A 53 -39.23 9.72 -18.34
CA THR A 53 -39.05 8.26 -18.51
C THR A 53 -38.74 7.53 -17.20
N GLY A 54 -38.43 8.27 -16.13
CA GLY A 54 -38.03 7.71 -14.84
C GLY A 54 -36.58 7.21 -14.78
N LYS A 55 -35.74 7.50 -15.79
CA LYS A 55 -34.29 7.29 -15.75
C LYS A 55 -33.64 8.17 -14.67
N ARG A 56 -34.14 9.40 -14.50
CA ARG A 56 -33.78 10.32 -13.42
C ARG A 56 -34.93 10.42 -12.43
N LYS A 57 -34.73 9.90 -11.22
CA LYS A 57 -35.79 9.75 -10.21
C LYS A 57 -35.90 10.91 -9.22
N TYR A 58 -34.85 11.72 -9.11
CA TYR A 58 -34.72 12.73 -8.05
C TYR A 58 -34.30 14.08 -8.62
N LEU A 59 -34.84 15.12 -8.01
CA LEU A 59 -34.51 16.52 -8.22
C LEU A 59 -33.97 17.11 -6.91
N ASN A 60 -33.10 18.11 -7.00
CA ASN A 60 -32.76 18.89 -5.81
C ASN A 60 -33.89 19.89 -5.50
N ASP A 61 -33.90 20.43 -4.28
CA ASP A 61 -35.00 21.28 -3.81
C ASP A 61 -35.15 22.55 -4.69
N SER A 62 -34.04 23.18 -5.08
CA SER A 62 -34.04 24.32 -6.01
C SER A 62 -34.62 24.01 -7.40
N GLN A 63 -34.45 22.78 -7.88
CA GLN A 63 -35.00 22.30 -9.15
C GLN A 63 -36.48 22.00 -9.00
N LEU A 64 -36.90 21.48 -7.85
CA LEU A 64 -38.29 21.19 -7.53
C LEU A 64 -39.11 22.50 -7.51
N VAL A 65 -38.61 23.53 -6.84
CA VAL A 65 -39.25 24.87 -6.78
C VAL A 65 -39.37 25.49 -8.16
N ARG A 66 -38.29 25.45 -8.97
CA ARG A 66 -38.33 25.97 -10.35
C ARG A 66 -39.27 25.19 -11.26
N LEU A 67 -39.33 23.86 -11.09
CA LEU A 67 -40.23 22.98 -11.83
C LEU A 67 -41.70 23.26 -11.46
N ALA A 68 -42.01 23.42 -10.18
CA ALA A 68 -43.34 23.78 -9.69
C ALA A 68 -43.83 25.09 -10.30
N LYS A 69 -42.96 26.12 -10.30
CA LYS A 69 -43.24 27.41 -10.94
C LYS A 69 -43.48 27.27 -12.44
N ALA A 70 -42.67 26.48 -13.14
CA ALA A 70 -42.79 26.29 -14.59
C ALA A 70 -44.03 25.45 -14.99
N LEU A 71 -44.46 24.51 -14.15
CA LEU A 71 -45.64 23.67 -14.37
C LEU A 71 -46.92 24.22 -13.74
N GLN A 72 -46.84 25.41 -13.11
CA GLN A 72 -47.94 26.05 -12.40
C GLN A 72 -48.65 25.07 -11.46
N CYS A 73 -47.87 24.39 -10.63
CA CYS A 73 -48.36 23.43 -9.65
C CYS A 73 -47.67 23.63 -8.30
N ASP A 74 -48.25 23.04 -7.26
CA ASP A 74 -47.69 23.14 -5.91
C ASP A 74 -46.40 22.30 -5.77
N VAL A 75 -45.46 22.84 -4.99
CA VAL A 75 -44.16 22.20 -4.72
C VAL A 75 -44.33 20.93 -3.90
N GLU A 76 -45.24 20.94 -2.91
CA GLU A 76 -45.49 19.77 -2.06
C GLU A 76 -46.18 18.64 -2.85
N GLU A 77 -47.01 19.00 -3.81
CA GLU A 77 -47.63 18.04 -4.73
C GLU A 77 -46.59 17.24 -5.53
N LEU A 78 -45.55 17.93 -6.03
CA LEU A 78 -44.40 17.31 -6.68
C LEU A 78 -43.57 16.48 -5.70
N ARG A 79 -43.34 17.01 -4.49
CA ARG A 79 -42.55 16.33 -3.44
C ARG A 79 -43.17 14.99 -3.05
N LYS A 80 -44.50 14.94 -2.85
CA LYS A 80 -45.25 13.72 -2.51
C LYS A 80 -45.17 12.64 -3.59
N ARG A 81 -45.03 13.03 -4.86
CA ARG A 81 -44.91 12.10 -6.00
C ARG A 81 -43.47 11.68 -6.28
N MET A 82 -42.49 12.39 -5.74
CA MET A 82 -41.08 12.06 -5.89
C MET A 82 -40.77 10.78 -5.08
N PRO A 83 -40.10 9.78 -5.67
CA PRO A 83 -39.71 8.59 -4.92
C PRO A 83 -38.80 8.98 -3.75
N VAL A 84 -38.95 8.27 -2.63
CA VAL A 84 -38.09 8.46 -1.46
C VAL A 84 -36.67 8.03 -1.80
N LYS A 85 -35.71 8.94 -1.60
CA LYS A 85 -34.30 8.64 -1.83
C LYS A 85 -33.78 7.83 -0.65
N HIS A 86 -33.59 6.53 -0.84
CA HIS A 86 -32.93 5.70 0.17
C HIS A 86 -31.48 6.18 0.38
N ILE A 87 -31.23 6.75 1.56
CA ILE A 87 -29.89 7.11 1.99
C ILE A 87 -29.23 5.83 2.46
N ALA A 88 -28.10 5.50 1.85
CA ALA A 88 -27.38 4.29 2.18
C ALA A 88 -26.85 4.36 3.62
N GLN A 89 -27.26 3.38 4.43
CA GLN A 89 -26.90 3.25 5.84
C GLN A 89 -25.59 2.47 6.00
N PRO A 90 -24.85 2.69 7.10
CA PRO A 90 -23.62 1.94 7.35
C PRO A 90 -24.01 0.53 7.80
N ASN A 91 -23.56 -0.48 7.05
CA ASN A 91 -23.86 -1.87 7.35
C ASN A 91 -22.71 -2.59 8.06
N THR A 92 -21.54 -1.95 8.17
CA THR A 92 -20.37 -2.49 8.87
C THR A 92 -20.19 -1.80 10.22
N GLU A 93 -19.65 -2.52 11.20
CA GLU A 93 -19.34 -1.96 12.52
C GLU A 93 -18.38 -0.76 12.44
N LEU A 94 -17.36 -0.84 11.57
CA LEU A 94 -16.49 0.30 11.29
C LEU A 94 -17.27 1.50 10.73
N GLY A 95 -18.16 1.26 9.77
CA GLY A 95 -18.96 2.31 9.15
C GLY A 95 -19.90 2.97 10.14
N LYS A 96 -20.51 2.18 11.04
CA LYS A 96 -21.36 2.65 12.13
C LYS A 96 -20.55 3.53 13.09
N LEU A 97 -19.39 3.05 13.54
CA LEU A 97 -18.48 3.78 14.44
C LEU A 97 -18.03 5.12 13.84
N ILE A 98 -17.64 5.13 12.57
CA ILE A 98 -17.23 6.36 11.89
C ILE A 98 -18.39 7.36 11.81
N ARG A 99 -19.59 6.87 11.45
CA ARG A 99 -20.78 7.73 11.32
C ARG A 99 -21.21 8.30 12.67
N SER A 100 -21.36 7.45 13.69
CA SER A 100 -21.79 7.88 15.03
C SER A 100 -20.81 8.91 15.59
N ARG A 101 -19.51 8.62 15.54
CA ARG A 101 -18.51 9.53 16.08
C ARG A 101 -18.41 10.84 15.32
N ARG A 102 -18.58 10.80 13.99
CA ARG A 102 -18.63 12.01 13.17
C ARG A 102 -19.84 12.89 13.56
N GLU A 103 -20.99 12.28 13.77
CA GLU A 103 -22.24 12.97 14.13
C GLU A 103 -22.19 13.55 15.55
N GLU A 104 -21.64 12.79 16.51
CA GLU A 104 -21.34 13.28 17.86
C GLU A 104 -20.42 14.51 17.86
N LEU A 105 -19.44 14.55 16.95
CA LEU A 105 -18.54 15.69 16.78
C LEU A 105 -19.15 16.84 15.96
N GLY A 106 -20.42 16.76 15.57
CA GLY A 106 -21.12 17.78 14.77
C GLY A 106 -20.55 17.94 13.34
N LEU A 107 -19.80 16.96 12.85
CA LEU A 107 -19.12 17.06 11.56
C LEU A 107 -20.05 16.65 10.42
N THR A 108 -20.33 17.58 9.51
CA THR A 108 -20.96 17.21 8.23
C THR A 108 -20.04 16.28 7.42
N LEU A 109 -20.60 15.45 6.55
CA LEU A 109 -19.80 14.56 5.68
C LEU A 109 -18.77 15.35 4.85
N LYS A 110 -19.12 16.57 4.41
CA LYS A 110 -18.22 17.47 3.68
C LYS A 110 -17.09 17.99 4.58
N GLY A 111 -17.42 18.37 5.82
CA GLY A 111 -16.43 18.80 6.82
C GLY A 111 -15.46 17.68 7.20
N PHE A 112 -15.97 16.47 7.43
CA PHE A 112 -15.17 15.28 7.69
C PHE A 112 -14.24 14.95 6.51
N ALA A 113 -14.75 14.98 5.28
CA ALA A 113 -13.94 14.76 4.08
C ALA A 113 -12.78 15.77 3.97
N LYS A 114 -13.04 17.06 4.27
CA LYS A 114 -12.01 18.11 4.29
C LYS A 114 -10.94 17.83 5.35
N LYS A 115 -11.33 17.51 6.59
CA LYS A 115 -10.38 17.17 7.67
C LYS A 115 -9.55 15.94 7.34
N MET A 116 -10.15 14.93 6.70
CA MET A 116 -9.47 13.72 6.24
C MET A 116 -8.62 13.91 4.97
N ARG A 117 -8.65 15.09 4.34
CA ARG A 117 -8.03 15.39 3.05
C ARG A 117 -8.44 14.40 1.95
N MET A 118 -9.73 14.16 1.82
CA MET A 118 -10.32 13.27 0.81
C MET A 118 -11.59 13.85 0.20
N THR A 119 -12.09 13.22 -0.87
CA THR A 119 -13.35 13.62 -1.50
C THR A 119 -14.57 13.21 -0.65
N PRO A 120 -15.71 13.94 -0.73
CA PRO A 120 -16.94 13.54 -0.06
C PRO A 120 -17.41 12.13 -0.43
N GLN A 121 -17.13 11.69 -1.66
CA GLN A 121 -17.46 10.34 -2.11
C GLN A 121 -16.58 9.28 -1.47
N GLN A 122 -15.28 9.53 -1.29
CA GLN A 122 -14.39 8.64 -0.54
C GLN A 122 -14.81 8.56 0.94
N ALA A 123 -15.13 9.70 1.57
CA ALA A 123 -15.64 9.74 2.93
C ALA A 123 -16.95 8.95 3.07
N LYS A 124 -17.91 9.13 2.15
CA LYS A 124 -19.15 8.34 2.11
C LYS A 124 -18.87 6.84 2.00
N ARG A 125 -17.89 6.45 1.17
CA ARG A 125 -17.50 5.04 1.06
C ARG A 125 -16.95 4.52 2.39
N LEU A 126 -16.27 5.31 3.21
CA LEU A 126 -15.80 4.82 4.52
C LEU A 126 -16.94 4.41 5.45
N GLU A 127 -18.07 5.12 5.39
CA GLU A 127 -19.25 4.78 6.21
C GLU A 127 -20.07 3.63 5.61
N VAL A 128 -20.24 3.61 4.29
CA VAL A 128 -21.25 2.77 3.63
C VAL A 128 -20.66 1.55 2.90
N LYS A 129 -19.35 1.47 2.71
CA LYS A 129 -18.75 0.37 1.96
C LYS A 129 -18.99 -0.96 2.68
N LYS A 130 -19.30 -1.99 1.89
CA LYS A 130 -19.48 -3.38 2.37
C LYS A 130 -18.24 -4.00 3.02
N SER A 131 -17.06 -3.41 2.82
CA SER A 131 -15.81 -3.96 3.34
C SER A 131 -15.64 -3.51 4.79
N PRO A 132 -15.61 -4.44 5.76
CA PRO A 132 -15.50 -4.11 7.18
C PRO A 132 -14.08 -3.72 7.60
N GLN A 133 -13.11 -3.68 6.66
CA GLN A 133 -11.69 -3.62 6.96
C GLN A 133 -10.98 -2.39 6.38
N ILE A 134 -10.10 -1.81 7.19
CA ILE A 134 -9.13 -0.77 6.85
C ILE A 134 -7.92 -1.42 6.17
N THR A 135 -7.60 -0.98 4.97
CA THR A 135 -6.48 -1.55 4.20
C THR A 135 -5.11 -1.02 4.64
N TYR A 136 -5.05 0.22 5.14
CA TYR A 136 -3.80 0.93 5.39
C TYR A 136 -3.76 1.50 6.81
N TYR A 137 -2.67 1.24 7.54
CA TYR A 137 -2.43 1.83 8.88
C TYR A 137 -2.38 3.36 8.87
N SER A 138 -1.99 3.98 7.75
CA SER A 138 -2.03 5.44 7.59
C SER A 138 -3.45 6.02 7.60
N LEU A 139 -4.46 5.22 7.26
CA LEU A 139 -5.86 5.63 7.39
C LEU A 139 -6.32 5.56 8.84
N VAL A 140 -5.81 4.59 9.63
CA VAL A 140 -6.09 4.47 11.07
C VAL A 140 -5.64 5.73 11.81
N THR A 141 -4.40 6.16 11.59
CA THR A 141 -3.86 7.36 12.28
C THR A 141 -4.63 8.63 11.93
N LYS A 142 -5.04 8.78 10.66
CA LYS A 142 -5.87 9.90 10.22
C LYS A 142 -7.28 9.84 10.84
N LEU A 143 -7.92 8.68 10.84
CA LEU A 143 -9.24 8.49 11.43
C LEU A 143 -9.22 8.75 12.93
N ALA A 144 -8.25 8.18 13.65
CA ALA A 144 -8.04 8.39 15.08
C ALA A 144 -7.94 9.90 15.40
N LYS A 145 -7.11 10.64 14.65
CA LYS A 145 -6.94 12.08 14.82
C LYS A 145 -8.21 12.88 14.52
N VAL A 146 -8.92 12.57 13.43
CA VAL A 146 -10.09 13.35 13.00
C VAL A 146 -11.34 13.06 13.84
N LEU A 147 -11.50 11.81 14.27
CA LEU A 147 -12.64 11.35 15.07
C LEU A 147 -12.38 11.42 16.58
N ASN A 148 -11.21 11.91 17.00
CA ASN A 148 -10.78 11.95 18.39
C ASN A 148 -10.99 10.59 19.08
N LEU A 149 -10.43 9.55 18.47
CA LEU A 149 -10.50 8.17 18.93
C LEU A 149 -9.10 7.65 19.21
N GLU A 150 -8.99 6.79 20.22
CA GLU A 150 -7.76 6.03 20.43
C GLU A 150 -7.48 5.11 19.24
N PRO A 151 -6.23 5.08 18.71
CA PRO A 151 -5.90 4.23 17.57
C PRO A 151 -6.20 2.75 17.81
N SER A 152 -6.10 2.28 19.06
CA SER A 152 -6.40 0.91 19.49
C SER A 152 -7.83 0.47 19.13
N ALA A 153 -8.80 1.39 19.22
CA ALA A 153 -10.20 1.12 18.85
C ALA A 153 -10.36 0.74 17.37
N LEU A 154 -9.45 1.24 16.51
CA LEU A 154 -9.49 1.05 15.07
C LEU A 154 -8.61 -0.12 14.58
N ILE A 155 -7.66 -0.61 15.38
CA ILE A 155 -6.75 -1.70 15.01
C ILE A 155 -7.51 -2.99 14.67
N ARG A 156 -8.62 -3.29 15.39
CA ARG A 156 -9.45 -4.48 15.14
C ARG A 156 -10.04 -4.52 13.73
N PHE A 157 -10.19 -3.36 13.10
CA PHE A 157 -10.72 -3.24 11.74
C PHE A 157 -9.61 -3.25 10.69
N VAL A 158 -8.33 -3.33 11.06
CA VAL A 158 -7.25 -3.37 10.08
C VAL A 158 -7.18 -4.76 9.45
N ARG A 159 -7.07 -4.78 8.12
CA ARG A 159 -6.94 -6.00 7.35
C ARG A 159 -5.74 -6.82 7.86
N GLY A 160 -6.02 -8.06 8.27
CA GLY A 160 -5.01 -9.05 8.63
C GLY A 160 -4.02 -9.34 7.50
N ALA A 161 -2.84 -9.83 7.86
CA ALA A 161 -1.80 -10.20 6.90
C ALA A 161 -2.26 -11.39 6.03
N ARG A 162 -2.16 -11.27 4.69
CA ARG A 162 -2.35 -12.40 3.78
C ARG A 162 -1.15 -13.37 3.74
N LYS A 163 0.01 -12.94 4.21
CA LYS A 163 1.26 -13.71 4.19
C LYS A 163 1.76 -13.88 5.63
N SER A 164 1.83 -15.13 6.08
CA SER A 164 2.55 -15.53 7.28
C SER A 164 4.05 -15.41 7.03
N THR A 165 4.82 -15.17 8.09
CA THR A 165 6.27 -15.21 8.09
C THR A 165 6.68 -16.30 9.06
N ALA A 166 7.67 -17.12 8.69
CA ALA A 166 8.24 -18.12 9.59
C ALA A 166 9.33 -17.52 10.50
N SER A 167 9.74 -16.27 10.25
CA SER A 167 10.75 -15.59 11.07
C SER A 167 10.14 -15.00 12.33
N GLU A 168 10.63 -15.46 13.48
CA GLU A 168 10.26 -14.92 14.81
C GLU A 168 10.61 -13.44 14.95
N LEU A 169 11.84 -13.05 14.58
CA LEU A 169 12.26 -11.64 14.53
C LEU A 169 11.33 -10.79 13.65
N GLY A 170 11.03 -11.28 12.44
CA GLY A 170 10.16 -10.59 11.51
C GLY A 170 8.74 -10.42 12.05
N LEU A 171 8.22 -11.45 12.74
CA LEU A 171 6.91 -11.42 13.39
C LEU A 171 6.87 -10.43 14.55
N LEU A 172 7.90 -10.42 15.40
CA LEU A 172 8.02 -9.51 16.55
C LEU A 172 8.05 -8.05 16.10
N ILE A 173 8.93 -7.72 15.15
CA ILE A 173 9.04 -6.37 14.56
C ILE A 173 7.69 -5.94 13.98
N ARG A 174 7.04 -6.84 13.24
CA ARG A 174 5.77 -6.56 12.58
C ARG A 174 4.65 -6.31 13.59
N ASN A 175 4.54 -7.12 14.64
CA ASN A 175 3.50 -6.97 15.66
C ASN A 175 3.70 -5.66 16.41
N ARG A 176 4.93 -5.39 16.85
CA ARG A 176 5.24 -4.14 17.54
C ARG A 176 4.98 -2.90 16.68
N ARG A 177 5.33 -2.94 15.39
CA ARG A 177 5.02 -1.85 14.45
C ARG A 177 3.51 -1.58 14.38
N LYS A 178 2.68 -2.63 14.39
CA LYS A 178 1.22 -2.51 14.35
C LYS A 178 0.64 -1.94 15.64
N GLU A 179 1.17 -2.35 16.80
CA GLU A 179 0.80 -1.78 18.11
C GLU A 179 1.09 -0.28 18.17
N LEU A 180 2.23 0.14 17.62
CA LEU A 180 2.60 1.54 17.49
C LEU A 180 1.91 2.25 16.31
N VAL A 181 0.99 1.56 15.61
CA VAL A 181 0.16 2.10 14.51
C VAL A 181 1.02 2.71 13.40
N MET A 182 2.19 2.14 13.17
CA MET A 182 3.11 2.60 12.13
C MET A 182 2.89 1.81 10.84
N SER A 183 2.87 2.52 9.72
CA SER A 183 3.01 1.88 8.40
C SER A 183 4.45 1.44 8.14
N ILE A 184 4.64 0.50 7.22
CA ILE A 184 5.98 0.05 6.80
C ILE A 184 6.83 1.24 6.32
N SER A 185 6.23 2.17 5.57
CA SER A 185 6.91 3.39 5.11
C SER A 185 7.34 4.32 6.25
N GLN A 186 6.53 4.43 7.32
CA GLN A 186 6.89 5.24 8.48
C GLN A 186 8.03 4.61 9.29
N LEU A 187 8.01 3.28 9.47
CA LEU A 187 9.13 2.58 10.10
C LEU A 187 10.41 2.74 9.27
N ALA A 188 10.31 2.56 7.95
CA ALA A 188 11.42 2.73 7.02
C ALA A 188 12.03 4.14 7.07
N GLY A 189 11.18 5.18 7.07
CA GLY A 189 11.65 6.57 7.19
C GLY A 189 12.32 6.87 8.54
N LYS A 190 11.84 6.29 9.65
CA LYS A 190 12.50 6.43 10.96
C LYS A 190 13.83 5.68 11.07
N LEU A 191 13.96 4.59 10.32
CA LEU A 191 15.17 3.79 10.22
C LEU A 191 16.07 4.23 9.07
N ASP A 192 15.77 5.32 8.36
CA ASP A 192 16.51 5.77 7.19
C ASP A 192 16.89 4.63 6.20
N VAL A 193 15.92 3.77 5.89
CA VAL A 193 16.07 2.65 4.96
C VAL A 193 14.91 2.62 3.98
N SER A 194 15.05 1.82 2.92
CA SER A 194 13.97 1.65 1.96
C SER A 194 12.79 0.88 2.57
N ARG A 195 11.56 1.21 2.12
CA ARG A 195 10.35 0.44 2.46
C ARG A 195 10.51 -1.05 2.15
N GLN A 196 11.20 -1.38 1.05
CA GLN A 196 11.45 -2.75 0.62
C GLN A 196 12.38 -3.48 1.60
N TYR A 197 13.36 -2.80 2.18
CA TYR A 197 14.24 -3.35 3.21
C TYR A 197 13.44 -3.81 4.44
N VAL A 198 12.63 -2.91 5.02
CA VAL A 198 11.76 -3.24 6.17
C VAL A 198 10.82 -4.40 5.84
N ASN A 199 10.26 -4.41 4.62
CA ASN A 199 9.42 -5.52 4.17
C ASN A 199 10.18 -6.86 4.17
N ARG A 200 11.41 -6.89 3.63
CA ARG A 200 12.23 -8.11 3.65
C ARG A 200 12.57 -8.55 5.07
N VAL A 201 12.86 -7.62 5.97
CA VAL A 201 13.10 -7.92 7.40
C VAL A 201 11.86 -8.56 8.05
N GLU A 202 10.67 -7.95 7.91
CA GLU A 202 9.43 -8.51 8.49
C GLU A 202 9.06 -9.90 7.95
N PHE A 203 9.47 -10.19 6.72
CA PHE A 203 9.22 -11.50 6.08
C PHE A 203 10.40 -12.47 6.20
N GLY A 204 11.44 -12.14 6.97
CA GLY A 204 12.61 -13.02 7.17
C GLY A 204 13.48 -13.22 5.93
N GLN A 205 13.32 -12.38 4.90
CA GLN A 205 14.07 -12.44 3.64
C GLN A 205 15.38 -11.64 3.69
N CYS A 206 15.65 -10.92 4.78
CA CYS A 206 16.89 -10.19 5.02
C CYS A 206 17.53 -10.71 6.31
N SER A 207 18.77 -11.19 6.23
CA SER A 207 19.49 -11.63 7.43
C SER A 207 20.06 -10.40 8.14
N LEU A 208 19.50 -10.05 9.31
CA LEU A 208 20.09 -9.10 10.24
C LEU A 208 21.14 -9.76 11.16
N SER A 209 21.59 -10.96 10.81
CA SER A 209 22.46 -11.84 11.61
C SER A 209 23.78 -11.22 12.04
N GLU A 210 24.30 -10.22 11.32
CA GLU A 210 25.58 -9.54 11.63
C GLU A 210 25.45 -8.00 11.72
N ASN A 211 24.23 -7.46 11.59
CA ASN A 211 24.02 -6.01 11.62
C ASN A 211 23.50 -5.54 12.98
N ASP A 212 24.41 -5.31 13.92
CA ASP A 212 24.09 -4.89 15.30
C ASP A 212 23.52 -3.46 15.35
N ASP A 213 24.07 -2.53 14.56
CA ASP A 213 23.55 -1.16 14.41
C ASP A 213 22.06 -1.15 14.05
N MET A 214 21.65 -1.98 13.09
CA MET A 214 20.25 -2.06 12.68
C MET A 214 19.35 -2.62 13.79
N ILE A 215 19.84 -3.56 14.60
CA ILE A 215 19.09 -4.11 15.74
C ILE A 215 18.89 -3.04 16.82
N GLU A 216 19.92 -2.27 17.14
CA GLU A 216 19.81 -1.16 18.10
C GLU A 216 18.86 -0.07 17.60
N ARG A 217 18.94 0.29 16.31
CA ARG A 217 18.03 1.27 15.70
C ARG A 217 16.59 0.78 15.69
N LEU A 218 16.37 -0.51 15.40
CA LEU A 218 15.05 -1.16 15.51
C LEU A 218 14.53 -1.12 16.94
N ALA A 219 15.34 -1.48 17.93
CA ALA A 219 14.99 -1.44 19.35
C ALA A 219 14.54 -0.03 19.77
N LYS A 220 15.33 0.99 19.41
CA LYS A 220 15.05 2.40 19.71
C LYS A 220 13.75 2.89 19.06
N VAL A 221 13.55 2.61 17.77
CA VAL A 221 12.36 3.08 17.03
C VAL A 221 11.09 2.35 17.45
N LEU A 222 11.18 1.05 17.74
CA LEU A 222 10.06 0.20 18.14
C LEU A 222 9.83 0.18 19.66
N LYS A 223 10.66 0.88 20.43
CA LYS A 223 10.62 0.88 21.90
C LYS A 223 10.57 -0.55 22.44
N LEU A 224 11.51 -1.37 21.97
CA LEU A 224 11.72 -2.75 22.40
C LEU A 224 13.08 -2.83 23.10
N ASP A 225 13.22 -3.82 23.98
CA ASP A 225 14.53 -4.17 24.52
C ASP A 225 15.41 -4.78 23.42
N VAL A 226 16.68 -4.38 23.39
CA VAL A 226 17.69 -4.88 22.46
C VAL A 226 17.89 -6.39 22.67
N ASN A 227 17.87 -6.86 23.91
CA ASN A 227 18.05 -8.27 24.25
C ASN A 227 16.95 -9.15 23.65
N ASN A 228 15.70 -8.66 23.64
CA ASN A 228 14.57 -9.37 23.04
C ASN A 228 14.73 -9.54 21.53
N LEU A 229 15.27 -8.53 20.83
CA LEU A 229 15.55 -8.62 19.39
C LEU A 229 16.76 -9.51 19.09
N GLN A 230 17.77 -9.50 19.96
CA GLN A 230 18.95 -10.35 19.84
C GLN A 230 18.60 -11.83 20.04
N ALA A 231 17.72 -12.16 20.99
CA ALA A 231 17.33 -13.54 21.28
C ALA A 231 16.64 -14.24 20.10
N VAL A 232 15.76 -13.52 19.37
CA VAL A 232 15.04 -14.05 18.20
C VAL A 232 15.79 -13.86 16.89
N ARG A 233 17.03 -13.36 16.95
CA ARG A 233 17.84 -13.06 15.77
C ARG A 233 18.16 -14.36 15.04
N PRO A 234 17.98 -14.42 13.70
CA PRO A 234 18.33 -15.61 12.95
C PRO A 234 19.84 -15.83 13.00
N ILE A 235 20.25 -16.97 13.55
CA ILE A 235 21.64 -17.42 13.55
C ILE A 235 22.00 -17.83 12.12
N ARG A 236 23.05 -17.24 11.55
CA ARG A 236 23.62 -17.75 10.30
C ARG A 236 24.25 -19.10 10.59
N LYS A 237 23.74 -20.16 9.96
CA LYS A 237 24.42 -21.46 9.91
C LYS A 237 25.77 -21.20 9.21
N ARG A 238 26.87 -21.22 9.98
CA ARG A 238 28.20 -21.28 9.38
C ARG A 238 28.23 -22.58 8.58
N MET A 239 28.55 -22.50 7.29
CA MET A 239 29.04 -23.70 6.61
C MET A 239 30.45 -23.88 7.14
N ASP A 240 30.64 -24.89 7.99
CA ASP A 240 31.95 -25.40 8.35
C ASP A 240 32.55 -26.12 7.13
N THR A 241 32.81 -25.38 6.06
CA THR A 241 33.78 -25.83 5.07
C THR A 241 35.13 -25.65 5.72
N VAL A 242 35.75 -26.75 6.14
CA VAL A 242 37.13 -26.79 6.64
C VAL A 242 37.97 -25.93 5.70
N ASN A 243 38.51 -24.82 6.21
CA ASN A 243 39.31 -23.88 5.43
C ASN A 243 40.67 -23.72 6.09
N PRO A 244 41.57 -24.72 5.95
CA PRO A 244 42.85 -24.75 6.64
C PRO A 244 43.68 -23.50 6.37
N LEU A 245 43.62 -22.97 5.13
CA LEU A 245 44.30 -21.75 4.75
C LEU A 245 43.80 -20.52 5.52
N GLY A 246 42.49 -20.30 5.53
CA GLY A 246 41.95 -19.11 6.19
C GLY A 246 41.98 -19.21 7.71
N GLU A 247 41.90 -20.41 8.27
CA GLU A 247 42.16 -20.66 9.69
C GLU A 247 43.61 -20.32 10.05
N PHE A 248 44.58 -20.79 9.26
CA PHE A 248 45.99 -20.45 9.44
C PHE A 248 46.25 -18.95 9.36
N LEU A 249 45.73 -18.27 8.32
CA LEU A 249 45.89 -16.83 8.15
C LEU A 249 45.20 -16.04 9.28
N ALA A 250 44.03 -16.48 9.74
CA ALA A 250 43.34 -15.88 10.87
C ALA A 250 44.13 -16.07 12.18
N ALA A 251 44.71 -17.25 12.40
CA ALA A 251 45.54 -17.54 13.56
C ALA A 251 46.78 -16.64 13.58
N LYS A 252 47.52 -16.53 12.45
CA LYS A 252 48.67 -15.62 12.33
C LYS A 252 48.30 -14.15 12.52
N ARG A 253 47.16 -13.72 11.98
CA ARG A 253 46.64 -12.37 12.22
C ARG A 253 46.42 -12.11 13.72
N LEU A 254 45.84 -13.08 14.44
CA LEU A 254 45.54 -12.97 15.86
C LEU A 254 46.80 -13.03 16.73
N GLU A 255 47.79 -13.85 16.38
CA GLU A 255 49.12 -13.87 17.02
C GLU A 255 49.78 -12.48 16.97
N LEU A 256 49.68 -11.80 15.83
CA LEU A 256 50.19 -10.44 15.64
C LEU A 256 49.26 -9.33 16.16
N ARG A 257 48.11 -9.70 16.77
CA ARG A 257 47.09 -8.79 17.30
C ARG A 257 46.55 -7.78 16.28
N LEU A 258 46.43 -8.19 15.03
CA LEU A 258 45.93 -7.35 13.93
C LEU A 258 44.44 -7.56 13.67
N THR A 259 43.75 -6.51 13.29
CA THR A 259 42.37 -6.55 12.81
C THR A 259 42.32 -6.89 11.30
N GLN A 260 41.19 -7.42 10.83
CA GLN A 260 40.98 -7.67 9.40
C GLN A 260 41.12 -6.38 8.57
N ARG A 261 40.75 -5.23 9.15
CA ARG A 261 40.88 -3.92 8.50
C ARG A 261 42.35 -3.51 8.34
N GLU A 262 43.17 -3.67 9.38
CA GLU A 262 44.59 -3.31 9.33
C GLU A 262 45.37 -4.18 8.33
N ILE A 263 45.05 -5.48 8.22
CA ILE A 263 45.61 -6.32 7.16
C ILE A 263 45.15 -5.85 5.78
N ALA A 264 43.86 -5.53 5.63
CA ALA A 264 43.30 -5.08 4.37
C ALA A 264 43.96 -3.78 3.88
N GLU A 265 44.21 -2.83 4.79
CA GLU A 265 44.93 -1.59 4.52
C GLU A 265 46.39 -1.84 4.11
N ARG A 266 47.10 -2.74 4.79
CA ARG A 266 48.51 -3.07 4.47
C ARG A 266 48.69 -3.85 3.17
N VAL A 267 47.67 -4.61 2.76
CA VAL A 267 47.68 -5.44 1.54
C VAL A 267 47.01 -4.72 0.35
N ASP A 268 46.43 -3.53 0.58
CA ASP A 268 45.67 -2.74 -0.38
C ASP A 268 44.48 -3.52 -0.98
N ILE A 269 43.65 -4.07 -0.09
CA ILE A 269 42.40 -4.77 -0.45
C ILE A 269 41.23 -4.31 0.41
N HIS A 270 40.01 -4.58 -0.03
CA HIS A 270 38.83 -4.29 0.77
C HIS A 270 38.72 -5.25 1.97
N CYS A 271 38.35 -4.76 3.16
CA CYS A 271 38.24 -5.58 4.39
C CYS A 271 37.36 -6.85 4.23
N ASN A 272 36.30 -6.76 3.42
CA ASN A 272 35.46 -7.91 3.07
C ASN A 272 36.24 -9.03 2.34
N ALA A 273 37.31 -8.73 1.60
CA ALA A 273 38.15 -9.73 0.95
C ALA A 273 38.92 -10.55 1.99
N VAL A 274 39.52 -9.92 3.00
CA VAL A 274 40.18 -10.60 4.13
C VAL A 274 39.20 -11.52 4.85
N SER A 275 38.01 -10.99 5.19
CA SER A 275 36.95 -11.78 5.81
C SER A 275 36.51 -12.98 4.96
N ARG A 276 36.48 -12.86 3.63
CA ARG A 276 36.15 -13.97 2.73
C ARG A 276 37.28 -15.00 2.60
N ILE A 277 38.54 -14.58 2.68
CA ILE A 277 39.71 -15.46 2.68
C ILE A 277 39.74 -16.31 3.94
N GLU A 278 39.65 -15.67 5.11
CA GLU A 278 39.66 -16.35 6.41
C GLU A 278 38.53 -17.38 6.53
N ARG A 279 37.38 -17.09 5.90
CA ARG A 279 36.22 -17.99 5.88
C ARG A 279 36.18 -18.99 4.73
N GLY A 280 37.11 -18.95 3.78
CA GLY A 280 37.22 -19.93 2.69
C GLY A 280 36.31 -19.65 1.48
N TRP A 281 35.70 -18.48 1.45
CA TRP A 281 34.82 -18.01 0.36
C TRP A 281 35.59 -17.39 -0.81
N PHE A 282 36.89 -17.17 -0.63
CA PHE A 282 37.76 -16.58 -1.63
C PHE A 282 39.15 -17.19 -1.51
N HIS A 283 39.66 -17.74 -2.61
CA HIS A 283 41.03 -18.24 -2.69
C HIS A 283 41.92 -17.10 -3.22
N PRO A 284 42.88 -16.61 -2.42
CA PRO A 284 43.80 -15.59 -2.89
C PRO A 284 44.67 -16.15 -4.03
N ASN A 285 44.93 -15.34 -5.04
CA ASN A 285 45.93 -15.70 -6.06
C ASN A 285 47.34 -15.67 -5.43
N PRO A 286 48.36 -16.28 -6.06
CA PRO A 286 49.72 -16.34 -5.50
C PRO A 286 50.26 -14.96 -5.10
N ASN A 287 50.06 -13.93 -5.93
CA ASN A 287 50.49 -12.56 -5.64
C ASN A 287 49.85 -11.98 -4.36
N LEU A 288 48.56 -12.24 -4.13
CA LEU A 288 47.86 -11.80 -2.93
C LEU A 288 48.26 -12.62 -1.71
N LEU A 289 48.51 -13.92 -1.90
CA LEU A 289 49.01 -14.80 -0.84
C LEU A 289 50.41 -14.36 -0.37
N ASP A 290 51.30 -14.00 -1.30
CA ASP A 290 52.63 -13.47 -0.98
C ASP A 290 52.56 -12.14 -0.21
N LYS A 291 51.64 -11.24 -0.60
CA LYS A 291 51.41 -10.00 0.14
C LYS A 291 50.89 -10.28 1.57
N LEU A 292 49.96 -11.22 1.72
CA LEU A 292 49.44 -11.62 3.02
C LEU A 292 50.53 -12.26 3.89
N ALA A 293 51.32 -13.18 3.32
CA ALA A 293 52.44 -13.84 3.98
C ALA A 293 53.49 -12.83 4.47
N LYS A 294 53.83 -11.82 3.65
CA LYS A 294 54.74 -10.72 4.05
C LYS A 294 54.18 -9.86 5.18
N VAL A 295 52.90 -9.50 5.14
CA VAL A 295 52.27 -8.68 6.20
C VAL A 295 52.09 -9.46 7.50
N LEU A 296 51.92 -10.78 7.41
CA LEU A 296 51.75 -11.69 8.53
C LEU A 296 53.07 -12.31 9.02
N ASP A 297 54.20 -11.91 8.44
CA ASP A 297 55.53 -12.45 8.71
C ASP A 297 55.54 -13.98 8.85
N CYS A 298 54.90 -14.65 7.89
CA CYS A 298 54.72 -16.10 7.91
C CYS A 298 55.00 -16.74 6.56
N GLN A 299 55.39 -18.01 6.60
CA GLN A 299 55.42 -18.87 5.42
C GLN A 299 54.13 -19.68 5.40
N VAL A 300 53.36 -19.57 4.32
CA VAL A 300 52.14 -20.35 4.14
C VAL A 300 52.53 -21.76 3.70
N PRO A 301 52.22 -22.82 4.48
CA PRO A 301 52.56 -24.18 4.08
C PRO A 301 51.86 -24.55 2.76
N PRO A 302 52.57 -25.16 1.78
CA PRO A 302 52.01 -25.51 0.47
C PRO A 302 50.79 -26.43 0.57
N GLU A 303 50.74 -27.27 1.59
CA GLU A 303 49.65 -28.20 1.91
C GLU A 303 48.33 -27.50 2.23
N LEU A 304 48.39 -26.24 2.69
CA LEU A 304 47.21 -25.44 2.99
C LEU A 304 46.71 -24.68 1.76
N ILE A 305 47.48 -24.61 0.68
CA ILE A 305 47.07 -23.92 -0.55
C ILE A 305 46.09 -24.84 -1.29
N PRO A 306 44.80 -24.47 -1.40
CA PRO A 306 43.84 -25.31 -2.11
C PRO A 306 44.27 -25.43 -3.59
N PRO A 307 44.08 -26.60 -4.22
CA PRO A 307 44.42 -26.77 -5.63
C PRO A 307 43.66 -25.73 -6.48
N PRO A 308 44.25 -25.27 -7.60
CA PRO A 308 43.57 -24.35 -8.51
C PRO A 308 42.20 -24.92 -8.85
N ARG A 309 41.13 -24.17 -8.58
CA ARG A 309 39.79 -24.59 -9.03
C ARG A 309 39.85 -24.63 -10.55
N GLU A 310 39.63 -25.81 -11.13
CA GLU A 310 39.40 -25.93 -12.56
C GLU A 310 38.27 -24.96 -12.92
N HIS A 311 38.62 -23.89 -13.65
CA HIS A 311 37.62 -23.05 -14.27
C HIS A 311 36.98 -23.89 -15.37
N GLY A 312 35.98 -24.70 -15.00
CA GLY A 312 35.07 -25.32 -15.93
C GLY A 312 34.52 -24.22 -16.82
N ASN A 313 35.07 -24.14 -18.03
CA ASN A 313 34.76 -23.13 -19.03
C ASN A 313 33.34 -23.42 -19.53
N SER A 314 32.35 -23.07 -18.73
CA SER A 314 30.93 -23.14 -19.09
C SER A 314 30.56 -21.95 -19.97
N HIS A 315 31.36 -21.71 -21.01
CA HIS A 315 30.88 -21.03 -22.19
C HIS A 315 30.02 -22.04 -22.95
N LYS A 316 28.72 -22.11 -22.61
CA LYS A 316 27.76 -22.72 -23.54
C LYS A 316 27.87 -21.93 -24.85
N PRO A 317 28.26 -22.55 -25.98
CA PRO A 317 28.14 -21.87 -27.25
C PRO A 317 26.67 -21.52 -27.42
N ARG A 318 26.38 -20.24 -27.69
CA ARG A 318 25.05 -19.85 -28.15
C ARG A 318 24.79 -20.64 -29.42
N GLY A 319 23.92 -21.64 -29.33
CA GLY A 319 23.52 -22.45 -30.47
C GLY A 319 23.07 -21.53 -31.60
N SER A 320 23.87 -21.50 -32.65
CA SER A 320 23.46 -21.01 -33.96
C SER A 320 22.29 -21.89 -34.41
N GLY A 321 21.09 -21.33 -34.40
CA GLY A 321 19.91 -21.98 -34.97
C GLY A 321 20.13 -22.17 -36.46
N THR A 322 20.52 -23.37 -36.86
CA THR A 322 20.36 -23.86 -38.22
C THR A 322 18.87 -24.04 -38.47
N ARG A 323 18.28 -23.09 -39.21
CA ARG A 323 17.00 -23.30 -39.90
C ARG A 323 17.24 -24.33 -40.99
N THR A 324 16.83 -25.57 -40.77
CA THR A 324 16.56 -26.51 -41.86
C THR A 324 15.22 -26.13 -42.47
N PHE A 325 15.25 -25.63 -43.70
CA PHE A 325 14.11 -25.65 -44.61
C PHE A 325 14.03 -27.04 -45.21
N GLN A 326 12.95 -27.76 -44.90
CA GLN A 326 12.27 -28.72 -45.77
C GLN A 326 10.78 -28.64 -45.44
#